data_AF-A0A5E5AKB1-F1
#
_entry.id   AF-A0A5E5AKB1-F1
#
_cell.length_a   1.000
_cell.length_b   1.000
_cell.length_c   1.000
_cell.angle_alpha   90.00
_cell.angle_beta   90.00
_cell.angle_gamma   90.00
#
_symmetry.space_group_name_H-M   'P 1'
#
loop_
_entity.id
_entity.type
_entity.pdbx_description
1 polymer ?
#
loop_
_entity_poly.entity_id
_entity_poly.type
_entity_poly.pdbx_seq_one_letter_code
_entity_poly.pdbx_strand_id
1 'polypeptide(L)'
;MTSPLTLTSSNGNHTRSLSDETIVKCMYAANEKALDSLWSRLKDYFLGTHKSDVKHAIYTLANASEFSDQIRAFNVVVSCIDPGDLHRVSWRLDAQQVVGFQIGDNDFPMANDTQNFMKDVMPLSLDAKCRMLRTIRVGESQALATPEHFGLHIEKVTSPPKSVAFFHEMQARDVEMRGLPALLDALQVIGLHQESPQAVKDTLKEQLAASDGVLFAPRMERNVENLVRLVRAMNDRH
;
A
#
# COMPACT_ATOMS: atom_id res chain seq x y z
N MET A 1 -20.95 7.68 11.46
CA MET A 1 -20.12 8.81 11.01
C MET A 1 -18.68 8.45 11.31
N THR A 2 -17.91 8.23 10.27
CA THR A 2 -16.47 7.92 10.28
C THR A 2 -15.68 9.17 10.70
N SER A 3 -14.65 8.99 11.53
CA SER A 3 -13.77 10.09 11.95
C SER A 3 -13.08 10.71 10.74
N PRO A 4 -12.73 12.01 10.73
CA PRO A 4 -12.01 12.60 9.60
C PRO A 4 -10.57 12.06 9.52
N LEU A 5 -10.02 11.93 8.33
CA LEU A 5 -8.64 11.47 8.08
C LEU A 5 -7.64 12.55 8.47
N THR A 6 -6.72 12.24 9.39
CA THR A 6 -5.73 13.19 9.90
C THR A 6 -4.52 13.26 8.97
N LEU A 7 -4.03 14.47 8.73
CA LEU A 7 -2.84 14.74 7.93
C LEU A 7 -1.66 15.11 8.83
N THR A 8 -0.48 14.59 8.48
CA THR A 8 0.78 15.01 9.08
C THR A 8 1.03 16.48 8.77
N SER A 9 1.41 17.25 9.79
CA SER A 9 1.86 18.63 9.62
C SER A 9 3.36 18.65 9.82
N SER A 10 4.11 19.10 8.82
CA SER A 10 5.58 19.21 8.90
C SER A 10 6.07 20.08 10.06
N ASN A 11 5.21 20.97 10.58
CA ASN A 11 5.53 21.92 11.64
C ASN A 11 4.99 21.52 13.03
N GLY A 12 4.42 20.32 13.20
CA GLY A 12 3.90 19.79 14.48
C GLY A 12 2.72 20.54 15.14
N ASN A 13 2.41 21.76 14.69
CA ASN A 13 1.49 22.67 15.37
C ASN A 13 0.07 22.72 14.78
N HIS A 14 -0.18 22.06 13.65
CA HIS A 14 -1.46 22.15 12.94
C HIS A 14 -1.96 20.79 12.48
N THR A 15 -2.65 20.06 13.35
CA THR A 15 -3.43 18.88 12.95
C THR A 15 -4.54 19.32 12.01
N ARG A 16 -4.50 18.86 10.76
CA ARG A 16 -5.58 19.07 9.78
C ARG A 16 -6.19 17.74 9.43
N SER A 17 -7.47 17.78 9.09
CA SER A 17 -8.19 16.57 8.70
C SER A 17 -9.01 16.77 7.43
N LEU A 18 -9.26 15.65 6.76
CA LEU A 18 -10.11 15.51 5.60
C LEU A 18 -11.36 14.75 6.02
N SER A 19 -12.53 15.39 5.89
CA SER A 19 -13.80 14.68 6.05
C SER A 19 -14.08 13.81 4.82
N ASP A 20 -14.88 12.76 4.98
CA ASP A 20 -15.30 11.91 3.87
C ASP A 20 -16.05 12.71 2.79
N GLU A 21 -16.84 13.71 3.19
CA GLU A 21 -17.46 14.65 2.25
C GLU A 21 -16.44 15.40 1.39
N THR A 22 -15.26 15.72 1.94
CA THR A 22 -14.19 16.38 1.17
C THR A 22 -13.56 15.41 0.19
N ILE A 23 -13.38 14.14 0.58
CA ILE A 23 -12.84 13.09 -0.29
C ILE A 23 -13.77 12.87 -1.48
N VAL A 24 -15.07 12.70 -1.23
CA VAL A 24 -16.10 12.56 -2.27
C VAL A 24 -16.13 13.76 -3.21
N LYS A 25 -16.05 14.99 -2.67
CA LYS A 25 -15.97 16.22 -3.50
C LYS A 25 -14.74 16.24 -4.40
N CYS A 26 -13.60 15.75 -3.92
CA CYS A 26 -12.38 15.68 -4.71
C CYS A 26 -12.45 14.60 -5.80
N MET A 27 -13.04 13.44 -5.50
CA MET A 27 -13.22 12.35 -6.47
C MET A 27 -14.05 12.79 -7.68
N TYR A 28 -15.16 13.49 -7.43
CA TYR A 28 -16.12 13.89 -8.46
C TYR A 28 -15.99 15.36 -8.89
N ALA A 29 -14.84 16.00 -8.65
CA ALA A 29 -14.63 17.38 -9.09
C ALA A 29 -14.68 17.47 -10.63
N ALA A 30 -15.32 18.51 -11.17
CA ALA A 30 -15.48 18.67 -12.61
C ALA A 30 -14.14 18.89 -13.35
N ASN A 31 -13.15 19.44 -12.65
CA ASN A 31 -11.79 19.58 -13.14
C ASN A 31 -10.84 19.85 -11.96
N GLU A 32 -9.55 19.61 -12.19
CA GLU A 32 -8.49 19.80 -11.19
C GLU A 32 -8.45 21.24 -10.62
N LYS A 33 -8.77 22.25 -11.44
CA LYS A 33 -8.75 23.66 -11.01
C LYS A 33 -9.84 24.00 -10.00
N ALA A 34 -10.86 23.15 -9.84
CA ALA A 34 -11.93 23.32 -8.87
C ALA A 34 -11.56 22.84 -7.45
N LEU A 35 -10.41 22.17 -7.28
CA LEU A 35 -10.04 21.52 -6.00
C LEU A 35 -9.57 22.53 -4.95
N ASP A 36 -8.86 23.58 -5.37
CA ASP A 36 -8.26 24.55 -4.46
C ASP A 36 -8.31 25.98 -4.96
N SER A 37 -8.50 26.89 -4.01
CA SER A 37 -8.26 28.31 -4.22
C SER A 37 -6.76 28.61 -4.10
N LEU A 38 -6.30 29.68 -4.75
CA LEU A 38 -4.92 30.18 -4.62
C LEU A 38 -4.53 30.38 -3.14
N TRP A 39 -5.47 30.87 -2.33
CA TRP A 39 -5.30 31.06 -0.89
C TRP A 39 -5.15 29.76 -0.10
N SER A 40 -5.78 28.68 -0.54
CA SER A 40 -5.62 27.35 0.07
C SER A 40 -4.20 26.84 -0.14
N ARG A 41 -3.67 26.96 -1.37
CA ARG A 41 -2.28 26.60 -1.70
C ARG A 41 -1.24 27.42 -0.94
N LEU A 42 -1.46 28.73 -0.84
CA LEU A 42 -0.62 29.61 -0.01
C LEU A 42 -0.63 29.19 1.46
N LYS A 43 -1.80 28.87 2.02
CA LYS A 43 -1.91 28.36 3.40
C LYS A 43 -1.19 27.03 3.57
N ASP A 44 -1.33 26.10 2.63
CA ASP A 44 -0.63 24.81 2.69
C ASP A 44 0.89 24.98 2.66
N TYR A 45 1.40 25.89 1.82
CA TYR A 45 2.84 26.18 1.75
C TYR A 45 3.39 26.76 3.06
N PHE A 46 2.69 27.72 3.67
CA PHE A 46 3.15 28.36 4.91
C PHE A 46 2.89 27.52 6.17
N LEU A 47 1.83 26.71 6.19
CA LEU A 47 1.44 25.93 7.36
C LEU A 47 1.93 24.48 7.31
N GLY A 48 2.43 24.02 6.15
CA GLY A 48 2.93 22.65 5.99
C GLY A 48 1.84 21.59 6.13
N THR A 49 0.62 21.90 5.67
CA THR A 49 -0.58 21.08 5.94
C THR A 49 -0.90 20.03 4.88
N HIS A 50 -0.18 20.05 3.75
CA HIS A 50 -0.31 19.09 2.63
C HIS A 50 -1.74 18.91 2.08
N LYS A 51 -2.68 19.78 2.40
CA LYS A 51 -4.10 19.55 2.12
C LYS A 51 -4.39 19.64 0.62
N SER A 52 -3.82 20.64 -0.05
CA SER A 52 -3.86 20.78 -1.50
C SER A 52 -3.26 19.56 -2.18
N ASP A 53 -2.07 19.13 -1.77
CA ASP A 53 -1.40 17.97 -2.39
C ASP A 53 -2.26 16.70 -2.27
N VAL A 54 -2.86 16.46 -1.11
CA VAL A 54 -3.74 15.30 -0.88
C VAL A 54 -5.04 15.42 -1.68
N LYS A 55 -5.64 16.60 -1.81
CA LYS A 55 -6.84 16.79 -2.64
C LYS A 55 -6.57 16.52 -4.12
N HIS A 56 -5.48 17.07 -4.64
CA HIS A 56 -5.03 16.82 -6.01
C HIS A 56 -4.73 15.33 -6.21
N ALA A 57 -4.07 14.69 -5.24
CA ALA A 57 -3.84 13.25 -5.29
C ALA A 57 -5.13 12.42 -5.29
N ILE A 58 -6.13 12.75 -4.46
CA ILE A 58 -7.44 12.06 -4.47
C ILE A 58 -8.14 12.22 -5.83
N TYR A 59 -8.09 13.42 -6.43
CA TYR A 59 -8.65 13.65 -7.76
C TYR A 59 -7.93 12.81 -8.82
N THR A 60 -6.60 12.81 -8.83
CA THR A 60 -5.79 12.00 -9.76
C THR A 60 -6.05 10.52 -9.56
N LEU A 61 -6.16 10.06 -8.31
CA LEU A 61 -6.47 8.66 -7.99
C LEU A 61 -7.79 8.21 -8.61
N ALA A 62 -8.80 9.10 -8.64
CA ALA A 62 -10.11 8.80 -9.20
C ALA A 62 -10.20 8.94 -10.73
N ASN A 63 -9.35 9.77 -11.36
CA ASN A 63 -9.53 10.20 -12.75
C ASN A 63 -8.34 9.89 -13.68
N ALA A 64 -7.21 9.39 -13.16
CA ALA A 64 -6.05 9.09 -13.98
C ALA A 64 -6.34 7.97 -15.00
N SER A 65 -5.83 8.16 -16.22
CA SER A 65 -5.91 7.17 -17.29
C SER A 65 -4.82 6.10 -17.20
N GLU A 66 -3.74 6.39 -16.49
CA GLU A 66 -2.59 5.51 -16.30
C GLU A 66 -2.47 5.08 -14.84
N PHE A 67 -2.21 3.80 -14.62
CA PHE A 67 -2.03 3.22 -13.31
C PHE A 67 -0.77 3.77 -12.62
N SER A 68 0.23 4.17 -13.40
CA SER A 68 1.44 4.81 -12.88
C SER A 68 1.13 6.12 -12.14
N ASP A 69 0.20 6.92 -12.67
CA ASP A 69 -0.25 8.16 -12.04
C ASP A 69 -1.12 7.89 -10.81
N GLN A 70 -1.96 6.85 -10.86
CA GLN A 70 -2.75 6.43 -9.69
C GLN A 70 -1.87 5.99 -8.52
N ILE A 71 -0.82 5.19 -8.76
CA ILE A 71 0.12 4.80 -7.71
C ILE A 71 0.86 6.01 -7.14
N ARG A 72 1.32 6.94 -7.98
CA ARG A 72 2.01 8.14 -7.50
C ARG A 72 1.09 8.98 -6.63
N ALA A 73 -0.15 9.18 -7.07
CA ALA A 73 -1.17 9.89 -6.30
C ALA A 73 -1.45 9.19 -4.97
N PHE A 74 -1.63 7.88 -4.99
CA PHE A 74 -1.83 7.10 -3.78
C PHE A 74 -0.65 7.21 -2.79
N ASN A 75 0.59 7.15 -3.30
CA ASN A 75 1.78 7.35 -2.47
C ASN A 75 1.85 8.77 -1.86
N VAL A 76 1.40 9.81 -2.57
CA VAL A 76 1.26 11.16 -2.01
C VAL A 76 0.28 11.15 -0.84
N VAL A 77 -0.91 10.57 -1.02
CA VAL A 77 -1.92 10.44 0.06
C VAL A 77 -1.32 9.74 1.27
N VAL A 78 -0.67 8.59 1.07
CA VAL A 78 -0.05 7.78 2.13
C VAL A 78 1.09 8.53 2.84
N SER A 79 1.84 9.38 2.14
CA SER A 79 2.94 10.16 2.73
C SER A 79 2.47 11.31 3.61
N CYS A 80 1.25 11.80 3.39
CA CYS A 80 0.70 12.97 4.08
C CYS A 80 -0.30 12.61 5.18
N ILE A 81 -0.68 11.33 5.33
CA ILE A 81 -1.60 10.88 6.36
C ILE A 81 -0.85 10.59 7.65
N ASP A 82 -1.49 10.93 8.77
CA ASP A 82 -1.01 10.57 10.10
C ASP A 82 -0.79 9.05 10.19
N PRO A 83 0.37 8.59 10.68
CA PRO A 83 0.65 7.15 10.71
C PRO A 83 -0.36 6.33 11.53
N GLY A 84 -1.04 6.93 12.51
CA GLY A 84 -2.13 6.31 13.26
C GLY A 84 -3.38 6.06 12.41
N ASP A 85 -3.61 6.89 11.40
CA ASP A 85 -4.73 6.78 10.44
C ASP A 85 -4.40 5.94 9.20
N LEU A 86 -3.16 5.45 9.06
CA LEU A 86 -2.74 4.65 7.89
C LEU A 86 -3.60 3.39 7.67
N HIS A 87 -4.18 2.83 8.74
CA HIS A 87 -5.08 1.68 8.66
C HIS A 87 -6.32 1.94 7.79
N ARG A 88 -6.69 3.20 7.57
CA ARG A 88 -7.85 3.63 6.76
C ARG A 88 -7.55 3.74 5.28
N VAL A 89 -6.31 3.51 4.88
CA VAL A 89 -5.88 3.57 3.49
C VAL A 89 -5.37 2.19 3.08
N SER A 90 -5.87 1.69 1.95
CA SER A 90 -5.39 0.41 1.43
C SER A 90 -5.26 0.37 -0.08
N TRP A 91 -4.21 -0.32 -0.51
CA TRP A 91 -4.14 -0.90 -1.84
C TRP A 91 -4.73 -2.30 -1.76
N ARG A 92 -5.93 -2.46 -2.32
CA ARG A 92 -6.71 -3.70 -2.22
C ARG A 92 -6.41 -4.61 -3.40
N LEU A 93 -6.14 -5.85 -3.05
CA LEU A 93 -5.90 -6.97 -3.95
C LEU A 93 -6.95 -8.03 -3.65
N ASP A 94 -7.43 -8.72 -4.68
CA ASP A 94 -8.13 -9.97 -4.51
C ASP A 94 -7.18 -11.13 -4.80
N ALA A 95 -7.73 -12.34 -4.91
CA ALA A 95 -6.95 -13.50 -5.29
C ALA A 95 -6.17 -13.25 -6.62
N GLN A 96 -6.91 -12.88 -7.65
CA GLN A 96 -6.52 -13.01 -9.04
C GLN A 96 -6.01 -11.70 -9.64
N GLN A 97 -6.34 -10.56 -9.05
CA GLN A 97 -6.11 -9.24 -9.63
C GLN A 97 -6.00 -8.14 -8.57
N VAL A 98 -5.45 -7.02 -9.02
CA VAL A 98 -5.52 -5.76 -8.29
C VAL A 98 -6.94 -5.21 -8.38
N VAL A 99 -7.54 -4.90 -7.23
CA VAL A 99 -8.92 -4.40 -7.16
C VAL A 99 -8.96 -2.88 -7.25
N GLY A 100 -8.03 -2.19 -6.60
CA GLY A 100 -8.00 -0.74 -6.56
C GLY A 100 -7.42 -0.18 -5.28
N PHE A 101 -7.69 1.10 -5.06
CA PHE A 101 -7.32 1.79 -3.83
C PHE A 101 -8.56 2.11 -3.00
N GLN A 102 -8.37 2.24 -1.70
CA GLN A 102 -9.42 2.62 -0.76
C GLN A 102 -8.89 3.66 0.21
N ILE A 103 -9.70 4.70 0.48
CA ILE A 103 -9.44 5.76 1.46
C ILE A 103 -10.71 5.95 2.29
N GLY A 104 -10.67 5.52 3.56
CA GLY A 104 -11.87 5.41 4.39
C GLY A 104 -12.85 4.43 3.76
N ASP A 105 -14.09 4.87 3.55
CA ASP A 105 -15.14 4.07 2.91
C ASP A 105 -15.20 4.29 1.39
N ASN A 106 -14.28 5.07 0.81
CA ASN A 106 -14.30 5.44 -0.60
C ASN A 106 -13.37 4.54 -1.40
N ASP A 107 -13.93 3.92 -2.44
CA ASP A 107 -13.22 3.02 -3.35
C ASP A 107 -12.84 3.74 -4.65
N PHE A 108 -11.62 3.48 -5.11
CA PHE A 108 -11.03 4.06 -6.31
C PHE A 108 -10.72 2.93 -7.30
N PRO A 109 -11.42 2.87 -8.44
CA PRO A 109 -11.24 1.81 -9.42
C PRO A 109 -9.89 1.94 -10.14
N MET A 110 -9.45 0.84 -10.75
CA MET A 110 -8.19 0.79 -11.46
C MET A 110 -8.24 1.41 -12.85
N ALA A 111 -7.13 2.04 -13.23
CA ALA A 111 -6.87 2.47 -14.59
C ALA A 111 -6.81 1.26 -15.54
N ASN A 112 -7.12 1.49 -16.81
CA ASN A 112 -7.28 0.41 -17.79
C ASN A 112 -5.96 -0.30 -18.14
N ASP A 113 -4.82 0.35 -17.92
CA ASP A 113 -3.47 -0.16 -18.21
C ASP A 113 -2.86 -0.97 -17.06
N THR A 114 -3.55 -1.14 -15.93
CA THR A 114 -3.01 -1.78 -14.71
C THR A 114 -2.33 -3.11 -15.01
N GLN A 115 -2.97 -4.03 -15.74
CA GLN A 115 -2.38 -5.34 -16.03
C GLN A 115 -1.06 -5.28 -16.79
N ASN A 116 -0.87 -4.25 -17.63
CA ASN A 116 0.39 -4.06 -18.35
C ASN A 116 1.45 -3.47 -17.42
N PHE A 117 1.09 -2.45 -16.65
CA PHE A 117 2.01 -1.78 -15.73
C PHE A 117 2.44 -2.68 -14.55
N MET A 118 1.64 -3.68 -14.15
CA MET A 118 2.03 -4.62 -13.08
C MET A 118 3.34 -5.36 -13.34
N LYS A 119 3.84 -5.36 -14.58
CA LYS A 119 5.13 -5.95 -14.97
C LYS A 119 6.32 -5.01 -14.76
N ASP A 120 6.05 -3.71 -14.59
CA ASP A 120 7.06 -2.68 -14.42
C ASP A 120 7.36 -2.41 -12.94
N VAL A 121 8.37 -1.57 -12.71
CA VAL A 121 8.79 -1.14 -11.37
C VAL A 121 8.62 0.37 -11.24
N MET A 122 7.94 0.80 -10.18
CA MET A 122 7.81 2.21 -9.85
C MET A 122 9.11 2.72 -9.19
N PRO A 123 9.67 3.87 -9.63
CA PRO A 123 10.86 4.46 -9.01
C PRO A 123 10.54 5.12 -7.66
N LEU A 124 10.33 4.30 -6.63
CA LEU A 124 10.06 4.72 -5.25
C LEU A 124 11.34 4.70 -4.40
N SER A 125 11.46 5.62 -3.44
CA SER A 125 12.47 5.52 -2.38
C SER A 125 12.16 4.35 -1.44
N LEU A 126 13.15 3.78 -0.76
CA LEU A 126 12.94 2.69 0.21
C LEU A 126 11.88 3.03 1.27
N ASP A 127 11.90 4.27 1.74
CA ASP A 127 10.93 4.81 2.70
C ASP A 127 9.49 4.81 2.12
N ALA A 128 9.31 5.22 0.86
CA ALA A 128 8.03 5.12 0.16
C ALA A 128 7.62 3.66 -0.10
N LYS A 129 8.56 2.78 -0.46
CA LYS A 129 8.30 1.33 -0.63
C LYS A 129 7.75 0.72 0.66
N CYS A 130 8.37 1.04 1.81
CA CYS A 130 7.95 0.56 3.12
C CYS A 130 6.57 1.09 3.52
N ARG A 131 6.28 2.37 3.26
CA ARG A 131 4.93 2.93 3.47
C ARG A 131 3.89 2.23 2.63
N MET A 132 4.14 2.07 1.33
CA MET A 132 3.24 1.38 0.40
C MET A 132 2.97 -0.06 0.85
N LEU A 133 4.01 -0.79 1.25
CA LEU A 133 3.89 -2.17 1.75
C LEU A 133 2.93 -2.29 2.95
N ARG A 134 2.88 -1.28 3.83
CA ARG A 134 1.96 -1.26 4.98
C ARG A 134 0.49 -1.11 4.58
N THR A 135 0.20 -0.62 3.38
CA THR A 135 -1.17 -0.39 2.88
C THR A 135 -1.74 -1.57 2.10
N ILE A 136 -0.91 -2.57 1.74
CA ILE A 136 -1.38 -3.69 0.93
C ILE A 136 -2.33 -4.58 1.75
N ARG A 137 -3.51 -4.81 1.19
CA ARG A 137 -4.50 -5.75 1.70
C ARG A 137 -4.88 -6.77 0.63
N VAL A 138 -4.92 -8.03 1.00
CA VAL A 138 -5.40 -9.13 0.16
C VAL A 138 -6.70 -9.64 0.78
N GLY A 139 -7.83 -9.36 0.14
CA GLY A 139 -9.14 -9.40 0.80
C GLY A 139 -9.14 -8.51 2.05
N GLU A 140 -9.56 -9.07 3.18
CA GLU A 140 -9.60 -8.37 4.48
C GLU A 140 -8.26 -8.39 5.24
N SER A 141 -7.26 -9.10 4.71
CA SER A 141 -5.99 -9.36 5.40
C SER A 141 -4.90 -8.34 5.02
N GLN A 142 -4.25 -7.71 5.99
CA GLN A 142 -3.08 -6.86 5.75
C GLN A 142 -1.82 -7.71 5.51
N ALA A 143 -1.17 -7.52 4.36
CA ALA A 143 -0.06 -8.37 3.92
C ALA A 143 1.10 -8.50 4.94
N LEU A 144 1.42 -7.43 5.67
CA LEU A 144 2.47 -7.44 6.69
C LEU A 144 2.08 -8.12 8.01
N ALA A 145 0.81 -8.01 8.40
CA ALA A 145 0.32 -8.47 9.70
C ALA A 145 -0.22 -9.90 9.68
N THR A 146 -0.62 -10.40 8.51
CA THR A 146 -1.23 -11.72 8.39
C THR A 146 -0.17 -12.83 8.56
N PRO A 147 -0.34 -13.73 9.55
CA PRO A 147 0.73 -14.60 10.02
C PRO A 147 0.99 -15.84 9.14
N GLU A 148 0.05 -16.23 8.26
CA GLU A 148 0.06 -17.59 7.68
C GLU A 148 -0.18 -17.65 6.15
N HIS A 149 -0.71 -16.59 5.52
CA HIS A 149 -1.23 -16.70 4.14
C HIS A 149 -0.19 -16.35 3.05
N PHE A 150 0.87 -15.61 3.38
CA PHE A 150 1.86 -15.13 2.39
C PHE A 150 3.28 -15.64 2.65
N GLY A 151 3.49 -16.31 3.79
CA GLY A 151 4.74 -16.94 4.14
C GLY A 151 4.82 -18.34 3.55
N LEU A 152 5.25 -18.45 2.29
CA LEU A 152 5.71 -19.75 1.80
C LEU A 152 6.93 -20.16 2.64
N HIS A 153 6.78 -21.21 3.44
CA HIS A 153 7.96 -21.95 3.89
C HIS A 153 8.58 -22.56 2.62
N ILE A 154 9.49 -21.82 1.97
CA ILE A 154 10.10 -22.20 0.69
C ILE A 154 10.66 -23.63 0.77
N GLU A 155 11.19 -24.02 1.93
CA GLU A 155 11.67 -25.38 2.24
C GLU A 155 10.59 -26.47 2.11
N LYS A 156 9.32 -26.16 2.41
CA LYS A 156 8.19 -27.08 2.24
C LYS A 156 7.70 -27.17 0.79
N VAL A 157 7.89 -26.11 0.00
CA VAL A 157 7.55 -26.07 -1.44
C VAL A 157 8.59 -26.81 -2.28
N THR A 158 9.85 -26.79 -1.87
CA THR A 158 10.95 -27.49 -2.55
C THR A 158 11.13 -28.94 -2.09
N SER A 159 10.39 -29.37 -1.07
CA SER A 159 10.41 -30.74 -0.58
C SER A 159 9.57 -31.67 -1.48
N PRO A 160 10.02 -32.92 -1.73
CA PRO A 160 9.23 -33.89 -2.49
C PRO A 160 7.88 -34.17 -1.81
N PRO A 161 6.76 -34.36 -2.56
CA PRO A 161 5.47 -34.68 -1.97
C PRO A 161 5.55 -36.04 -1.27
N LYS A 162 5.29 -36.09 0.04
CA LYS A 162 5.52 -37.30 0.84
C LYS A 162 4.30 -37.85 1.60
N SER A 163 3.10 -37.26 1.54
CA SER A 163 1.93 -37.82 2.23
C SER A 163 0.57 -37.29 1.77
N VAL A 164 -0.52 -37.97 2.15
CA VAL A 164 -1.91 -37.51 1.99
C VAL A 164 -2.19 -36.25 2.83
N ALA A 165 -1.50 -36.11 3.97
CA ALA A 165 -1.56 -34.88 4.78
C ALA A 165 -0.95 -33.68 4.03
N PHE A 166 0.12 -33.89 3.24
CA PHE A 166 0.67 -32.86 2.36
C PHE A 166 -0.33 -32.40 1.30
N PHE A 167 -1.14 -33.32 0.74
CA PHE A 167 -2.19 -32.94 -0.21
C PHE A 167 -3.32 -32.14 0.45
N HIS A 168 -3.79 -32.52 1.64
CA HIS A 168 -4.77 -31.72 2.39
C HIS A 168 -4.21 -30.36 2.81
N GLU A 169 -2.95 -30.31 3.21
CA GLU A 169 -2.23 -29.05 3.50
C GLU A 169 -2.09 -28.19 2.24
N MET A 170 -1.79 -28.78 1.08
CA MET A 170 -1.77 -28.08 -0.22
C MET A 170 -3.17 -27.60 -0.66
N GLN A 171 -4.24 -28.33 -0.34
CA GLN A 171 -5.60 -27.97 -0.71
C GLN A 171 -6.16 -26.85 0.18
N ALA A 172 -5.83 -26.87 1.47
CA ALA A 172 -6.05 -25.72 2.37
C ALA A 172 -5.24 -24.50 1.92
N ARG A 173 -4.00 -24.72 1.45
CA ARG A 173 -3.12 -23.70 0.88
C ARG A 173 -3.55 -23.19 -0.49
N ASP A 174 -4.27 -23.95 -1.31
CA ASP A 174 -4.77 -23.48 -2.61
C ASP A 174 -5.67 -22.24 -2.45
N VAL A 175 -6.45 -22.20 -1.35
CA VAL A 175 -7.28 -21.05 -0.99
C VAL A 175 -6.44 -19.85 -0.57
N GLU A 176 -5.31 -20.06 0.12
CA GLU A 176 -4.37 -19.01 0.53
C GLU A 176 -3.49 -18.51 -0.63
N MET A 177 -3.02 -19.43 -1.47
CA MET A 177 -2.18 -19.17 -2.64
C MET A 177 -2.93 -18.47 -3.75
N ARG A 178 -4.26 -18.54 -3.76
CA ARG A 178 -5.09 -17.82 -4.72
C ARG A 178 -4.79 -16.33 -4.74
N GLY A 179 -4.39 -15.70 -3.64
CA GLY A 179 -4.00 -14.27 -3.57
C GLY A 179 -2.51 -13.95 -3.68
N LEU A 180 -1.67 -14.95 -3.93
CA LEU A 180 -0.25 -14.71 -4.16
C LEU A 180 0.03 -13.96 -5.49
N PRO A 181 -0.62 -14.25 -6.63
CA PRO A 181 -0.28 -13.58 -7.89
C PRO A 181 -0.40 -12.06 -7.83
N ALA A 182 -1.57 -11.55 -7.42
CA ALA A 182 -1.79 -10.11 -7.31
C ALA A 182 -0.87 -9.44 -6.27
N LEU A 183 -0.58 -10.15 -5.17
CA LEU A 183 0.39 -9.68 -4.18
C LEU A 183 1.79 -9.57 -4.76
N LEU A 184 2.23 -10.58 -5.50
CA LEU A 184 3.56 -10.62 -6.11
C LEU A 184 3.73 -9.53 -7.14
N ASP A 185 2.73 -9.33 -7.99
CA ASP A 185 2.69 -8.23 -8.94
C ASP A 185 2.79 -6.88 -8.19
N ALA A 186 2.03 -6.69 -7.11
CA ALA A 186 2.10 -5.44 -6.33
C ALA A 186 3.49 -5.23 -5.69
N LEU A 187 4.12 -6.28 -5.18
CA LEU A 187 5.49 -6.22 -4.63
C LEU A 187 6.55 -5.96 -5.71
N GLN A 188 6.32 -6.45 -6.93
CA GLN A 188 7.15 -6.17 -8.10
C GLN A 188 7.05 -4.70 -8.48
N VAL A 189 5.84 -4.16 -8.56
CA VAL A 189 5.58 -2.75 -8.85
C VAL A 189 6.22 -1.84 -7.79
N ILE A 190 6.13 -2.19 -6.51
CA ILE A 190 6.83 -1.45 -5.45
C ILE A 190 8.36 -1.54 -5.60
N GLY A 191 8.87 -2.52 -6.32
CA GLY A 191 10.31 -2.74 -6.49
C GLY A 191 10.95 -3.31 -5.24
N LEU A 192 10.20 -4.12 -4.46
CA LEU A 192 10.69 -4.67 -3.20
C LEU A 192 11.83 -5.68 -3.42
N HIS A 193 11.88 -6.33 -4.59
CA HIS A 193 12.96 -7.25 -4.98
C HIS A 193 14.34 -6.58 -5.02
N GLN A 194 14.39 -5.28 -5.30
CA GLN A 194 15.63 -4.51 -5.39
C GLN A 194 16.26 -4.26 -4.01
N GLU A 195 15.48 -4.42 -2.93
CA GLU A 195 15.88 -4.07 -1.58
C GLU A 195 16.30 -5.29 -0.77
N SER A 196 17.30 -5.14 0.11
CA SER A 196 17.68 -6.23 1.01
C SER A 196 16.61 -6.42 2.10
N PRO A 197 16.35 -7.67 2.55
CA PRO A 197 15.40 -7.91 3.64
C PRO A 197 15.73 -7.11 4.91
N GLN A 198 17.02 -6.87 5.16
CA GLN A 198 17.49 -6.13 6.32
C GLN A 198 17.15 -4.64 6.21
N ALA A 199 17.43 -4.01 5.06
CA ALA A 199 17.10 -2.61 4.83
C ALA A 199 15.60 -2.33 4.98
N VAL A 200 14.74 -3.19 4.41
CA VAL A 200 13.28 -3.07 4.54
C VAL A 200 12.84 -3.20 6.00
N LYS A 201 13.41 -4.15 6.75
CA LYS A 201 13.11 -4.32 8.17
C LYS A 201 13.51 -3.10 8.99
N ASP A 202 14.70 -2.55 8.77
CA ASP A 202 15.22 -1.42 9.55
C ASP A 202 14.39 -0.16 9.28
N THR A 203 14.05 0.13 8.03
CA THR A 203 13.15 1.25 7.69
C THR A 203 11.74 1.07 8.25
N LEU A 204 11.17 -0.14 8.21
CA LEU A 204 9.85 -0.39 8.82
C LEU A 204 9.87 -0.23 10.34
N LYS A 205 10.95 -0.66 11.02
CA LYS A 205 11.14 -0.45 12.46
C LYS A 205 11.13 1.03 12.80
N GLU A 206 11.89 1.84 12.06
CA GLU A 206 11.94 3.29 12.27
C GLU A 206 10.56 3.94 12.05
N GLN A 207 9.88 3.59 10.96
CA GLN A 207 8.55 4.13 10.66
C GLN A 207 7.51 3.76 11.73
N LEU A 208 7.53 2.52 12.23
CA LEU A 208 6.57 2.07 13.25
C LEU A 208 6.90 2.63 14.63
N ALA A 209 8.18 2.79 14.97
CA ALA A 209 8.59 3.48 16.19
C ALA A 209 8.12 4.94 16.22
N ALA A 210 8.11 5.61 15.05
CA ALA A 210 7.57 6.96 14.90
C ALA A 210 6.03 7.02 14.93
N SER A 211 5.34 5.88 14.77
CA SER A 211 3.88 5.77 14.72
C SER A 211 3.33 5.28 16.08
N ASP A 212 3.19 6.17 17.07
CA ASP A 212 2.54 5.92 18.38
C ASP A 212 2.97 4.64 19.12
N GLY A 213 4.20 4.18 18.92
CA GLY A 213 4.77 3.07 19.69
C GLY A 213 4.26 1.68 19.29
N VAL A 214 3.76 1.49 18.07
CA VAL A 214 3.46 0.15 17.54
C VAL A 214 4.76 -0.65 17.46
N LEU A 215 4.88 -1.67 18.31
CA LEU A 215 6.06 -2.54 18.31
C LEU A 215 6.11 -3.34 17.01
N PHE A 216 7.23 -3.24 16.31
CA PHE A 216 7.51 -4.11 15.17
C PHE A 216 7.68 -5.54 15.67
N ALA A 217 6.60 -6.31 15.58
CA ALA A 217 6.56 -7.64 16.14
C ALA A 217 7.54 -8.57 15.39
N PRO A 218 8.18 -9.54 16.08
CA PRO A 218 9.03 -10.56 15.44
C PRO A 218 8.35 -11.32 14.29
N ARG A 219 7.01 -11.29 14.24
CA ARG A 219 6.21 -11.85 13.15
C ARG A 219 6.28 -11.01 11.88
N MET A 220 6.15 -9.68 11.99
CA MET A 220 6.27 -8.78 10.86
C MET A 220 7.68 -8.85 10.26
N GLU A 221 8.70 -9.01 11.11
CA GLU A 221 10.08 -9.25 10.66
C GLU A 221 10.19 -10.47 9.73
N ARG A 222 9.61 -11.60 10.12
CA ARG A 222 9.61 -12.83 9.31
C ARG A 222 8.82 -12.67 8.02
N ASN A 223 7.67 -11.99 8.09
CA ASN A 223 6.85 -11.72 6.92
C ASN A 223 7.60 -10.87 5.89
N VAL A 224 8.29 -9.81 6.32
CA VAL A 224 9.13 -8.99 5.45
C VAL A 224 10.22 -9.83 4.78
N GLU A 225 10.92 -10.69 5.53
CA GLU A 225 11.91 -11.58 4.93
C GLU A 225 11.31 -12.48 3.86
N ASN A 226 10.16 -13.08 4.15
CA ASN A 226 9.50 -14.01 3.23
C ASN A 226 9.04 -13.29 1.95
N LEU A 227 8.40 -12.12 2.08
CA LEU A 227 7.92 -11.35 0.93
C LEU A 227 9.08 -10.90 0.03
N VAL A 228 10.16 -10.38 0.61
CA VAL A 228 11.36 -9.95 -0.15
C VAL A 228 12.03 -11.14 -0.84
N ARG A 229 12.21 -12.26 -0.14
CA ARG A 229 12.79 -13.48 -0.73
C ARG A 229 11.92 -14.04 -1.85
N LEU A 230 10.61 -14.02 -1.67
CA LEU A 230 9.65 -14.57 -2.63
C LEU A 230 9.66 -13.77 -3.94
N VAL A 231 9.54 -12.44 -3.87
CA VAL A 231 9.54 -11.59 -5.07
C VAL A 231 10.91 -11.63 -5.79
N ARG A 232 12.02 -11.76 -5.07
CA ARG A 232 13.35 -11.97 -5.67
C ARG A 232 13.45 -13.29 -6.42
N ALA A 233 13.04 -14.39 -5.79
CA ALA A 233 13.10 -15.72 -6.40
C ALA A 233 12.25 -15.86 -7.66
N MET A 234 11.22 -15.01 -7.83
CA MET A 234 10.44 -14.95 -9.06
C MET A 234 11.12 -14.14 -10.16
N ASN A 235 11.70 -13.00 -9.82
CA ASN A 235 12.43 -12.19 -10.80
C ASN A 235 13.71 -12.86 -11.30
N ASP A 236 14.37 -13.69 -10.49
CA ASP A 236 15.54 -14.47 -10.93
C ASP A 236 15.19 -15.60 -11.93
N ARG A 237 13.90 -15.90 -12.16
CA ARG A 237 13.43 -16.96 -13.08
C ARG A 237 13.06 -16.44 -14.47
N HIS A 238 13.14 -15.14 -14.69
CA HIS A 238 12.84 -14.46 -15.96
C HIS A 238 14.07 -13.75 -16.50
#